data_AF-A0A7J4Q5N7-F1
#
_entry.id   AF-A0A7J4Q5N7-F1
#
_cell.length_a   1.000
_cell.length_b   1.000
_cell.length_c   1.000
_cell.angle_alpha   90.00
_cell.angle_beta   90.00
_cell.angle_gamma   90.00
#
_symmetry.space_group_name_H-M   'P 1'
#
loop_
_entity.id
_entity.type
_entity.pdbx_description
1 polymer ?
#
loop_
_entity_poly.entity_id
_entity_poly.type
_entity_poly.pdbx_seq_one_letter_code
_entity_poly.pdbx_strand_id
1 'polypeptide(L)'
;MSIKELESQGLCHLNELPFTIRILLESALRKCDGFLVTKDDVRRIASWSPTMNPEEIPFNPSRVILQDFTGVPAVVDIAALRDAMVELGGDPEKVNPQVPVDLVIDHSVQVDISGLFPDARERNLEIEYKRN
;
A
#
# COMPACT_ATOMS: atom_id res chain seq x y z
N MET A 1 -22.68 -2.79 -7.81
CA MET A 1 -22.38 -3.90 -8.74
C MET A 1 -21.86 -5.06 -7.90
N SER A 2 -22.12 -6.32 -8.26
CA SER A 2 -21.68 -7.48 -7.47
C SER A 2 -20.94 -8.48 -8.35
N ILE A 3 -20.17 -9.40 -7.76
CA ILE A 3 -19.50 -10.47 -8.53
C ILE A 3 -20.52 -11.32 -9.30
N LYS A 4 -21.65 -11.68 -8.68
CA LYS A 4 -22.72 -12.45 -9.33
C LYS A 4 -23.29 -11.73 -10.55
N GLU A 5 -23.42 -10.41 -10.45
CA GLU A 5 -23.89 -9.58 -11.55
C GLU A 5 -22.92 -9.63 -12.73
N LEU A 6 -21.60 -9.53 -12.47
CA LEU A 6 -20.56 -9.62 -13.49
C LEU A 6 -20.55 -10.99 -14.19
N GLU A 7 -20.73 -12.08 -13.43
CA GLU A 7 -20.85 -13.43 -13.99
C GLU A 7 -22.13 -13.59 -14.82
N SER A 8 -23.26 -13.06 -14.36
CA SER A 8 -24.53 -13.11 -15.12
C SER A 8 -24.49 -12.30 -16.42
N GLN A 9 -23.66 -11.25 -16.48
CA GLN A 9 -23.41 -10.47 -17.69
C GLN A 9 -22.40 -11.14 -18.63
N GLY A 10 -21.84 -12.30 -18.25
CA GLY A 10 -20.82 -13.00 -19.03
C GLY A 10 -19.49 -12.26 -19.11
N LEU A 11 -19.25 -11.28 -18.23
CA LEU A 11 -18.02 -10.49 -18.23
C LEU A 11 -16.84 -11.28 -17.65
N CYS A 12 -17.11 -12.24 -16.79
CA CYS A 12 -16.10 -13.12 -16.24
C CYS A 12 -16.68 -14.46 -15.80
N HIS A 13 -15.80 -15.44 -15.68
CA HIS A 13 -16.05 -16.67 -14.93
C HIS A 13 -15.11 -16.68 -13.74
N LEU A 14 -15.63 -16.44 -12.52
CA LEU A 14 -14.79 -16.20 -11.35
C LEU A 14 -13.82 -17.36 -11.10
N ASN A 15 -14.27 -18.59 -11.37
CA ASN A 15 -13.48 -19.80 -11.20
C ASN A 15 -12.29 -19.92 -12.17
N GLU A 16 -12.31 -19.21 -13.29
CA GLU A 16 -11.26 -19.24 -14.32
C GLU A 16 -10.24 -18.09 -14.15
N LEU A 17 -10.63 -17.00 -13.46
CA LEU A 17 -9.72 -15.89 -13.18
C LEU A 17 -8.57 -16.34 -12.25
N PRO A 18 -7.32 -15.89 -12.48
CA PRO A 18 -6.24 -16.07 -11.52
C PRO A 18 -6.62 -15.45 -10.17
N PHE A 19 -6.20 -16.08 -9.07
CA PHE A 19 -6.50 -15.58 -7.72
C PHE A 19 -6.05 -14.13 -7.51
N THR A 20 -4.92 -13.72 -8.10
CA THR A 20 -4.44 -12.34 -8.05
C THR A 20 -5.41 -11.36 -8.69
N ILE A 21 -6.00 -11.71 -9.84
CA ILE A 21 -7.01 -10.89 -10.52
C ILE A 21 -8.30 -10.84 -9.70
N ARG A 22 -8.70 -11.94 -9.04
CA ARG A 22 -9.86 -11.94 -8.14
C ARG A 22 -9.69 -10.94 -6.99
N ILE A 23 -8.48 -10.80 -6.44
CA ILE A 23 -8.18 -9.82 -5.38
C ILE A 23 -8.33 -8.39 -5.90
N LEU A 24 -7.80 -8.11 -7.10
CA LEU A 24 -7.95 -6.78 -7.74
C LEU A 24 -9.41 -6.45 -8.02
N LEU A 25 -10.17 -7.41 -8.55
CA LEU A 25 -11.60 -7.27 -8.83
C LEU A 25 -12.39 -6.97 -7.56
N GLU A 26 -12.09 -7.66 -6.47
CA GLU A 26 -12.74 -7.47 -5.18
C GLU A 26 -12.47 -6.07 -4.61
N SER A 27 -11.20 -5.64 -4.65
CA SER A 27 -10.81 -4.29 -4.23
C SER A 27 -11.55 -3.22 -5.04
N ALA A 28 -11.58 -3.35 -6.38
CA ALA A 28 -12.26 -2.42 -7.25
C ALA A 28 -13.78 -2.40 -7.00
N LEU A 29 -14.41 -3.56 -6.78
CA LEU A 29 -15.84 -3.64 -6.44
C LEU A 29 -16.18 -2.93 -5.13
N ARG A 30 -15.36 -3.10 -4.08
CA ARG A 30 -15.59 -2.43 -2.79
C ARG A 30 -15.34 -0.93 -2.84
N LYS A 31 -14.42 -0.49 -3.69
CA LYS A 31 -13.99 0.91 -3.79
C LYS A 31 -14.64 1.67 -4.93
N CYS A 32 -15.58 1.05 -5.67
CA CYS A 32 -16.32 1.68 -6.76
C CYS A 32 -17.17 2.85 -6.25
N ASP A 33 -16.62 4.05 -6.36
CA ASP A 33 -17.22 5.32 -5.95
C ASP A 33 -17.71 6.15 -7.14
N GLY A 34 -17.39 5.73 -8.37
CA GLY A 34 -17.73 6.42 -9.60
C GLY A 34 -16.81 7.60 -9.95
N PHE A 35 -15.74 7.82 -9.16
CA PHE A 35 -14.76 8.88 -9.39
C PHE A 35 -13.33 8.33 -9.47
N LEU A 36 -12.78 7.80 -8.37
CA LEU A 36 -11.46 7.17 -8.36
C LEU A 36 -11.51 5.74 -8.92
N VAL A 37 -12.62 5.04 -8.67
CA VAL A 37 -12.87 3.71 -9.21
C VAL A 37 -14.23 3.71 -9.90
N THR A 38 -14.21 3.63 -11.22
CA THR A 38 -15.40 3.67 -12.04
C THR A 38 -15.98 2.27 -12.26
N LYS A 39 -17.23 2.20 -12.73
CA LYS A 39 -17.83 0.92 -13.14
C LYS A 39 -17.06 0.29 -14.32
N ASP A 40 -16.45 1.11 -15.16
CA ASP A 40 -15.69 0.63 -16.32
C ASP A 40 -14.36 0.00 -15.90
N ASP A 41 -13.70 0.54 -14.87
CA ASP A 41 -12.51 -0.10 -14.28
C ASP A 41 -12.84 -1.49 -13.74
N VAL A 42 -13.98 -1.63 -13.05
CA VAL A 42 -14.42 -2.93 -12.53
C VAL A 42 -14.73 -3.90 -13.68
N ARG A 43 -15.40 -3.45 -14.75
CA ARG A 43 -15.66 -4.28 -15.93
C ARG A 43 -14.36 -4.70 -16.61
N ARG A 44 -13.40 -3.78 -16.76
CA ARG A 44 -12.08 -4.04 -17.36
C ARG A 44 -11.33 -5.12 -16.59
N ILE A 45 -11.29 -5.03 -15.26
CA ILE A 45 -10.65 -6.04 -14.40
C ILE A 45 -11.39 -7.37 -14.47
N ALA A 46 -12.73 -7.35 -14.51
CA ALA A 46 -13.53 -8.56 -14.63
C ALA A 46 -13.26 -9.30 -15.95
N SER A 47 -13.19 -8.56 -17.06
CA SER A 47 -12.94 -9.09 -18.41
C SER A 47 -11.45 -9.41 -18.69
N TRP A 48 -10.64 -9.58 -17.64
CA TRP A 48 -9.22 -9.85 -17.81
C TRP A 48 -8.96 -11.12 -18.62
N SER A 49 -7.97 -11.07 -19.51
CA SER A 49 -7.48 -12.19 -20.30
C SER A 49 -5.96 -12.09 -20.46
N PRO A 50 -5.21 -13.20 -20.50
CA PRO A 50 -3.77 -13.16 -20.79
C PRO A 50 -3.42 -12.58 -22.16
N THR A 51 -4.38 -12.50 -23.09
CA THR A 51 -4.20 -11.96 -24.44
C THR A 51 -4.73 -10.53 -24.60
N MET A 52 -5.26 -9.91 -23.55
CA MET A 52 -5.74 -8.53 -23.63
C MET A 52 -4.59 -7.54 -23.80
N ASN A 53 -4.87 -6.39 -24.38
CA ASN A 53 -3.91 -5.29 -24.36
C ASN A 53 -3.76 -4.78 -22.92
N PRO A 54 -2.52 -4.52 -22.45
CA PRO A 54 -2.31 -3.92 -21.14
C PRO A 54 -3.01 -2.57 -21.03
N GLU A 55 -3.75 -2.39 -19.95
CA GLU A 55 -4.47 -1.15 -19.64
C GLU A 55 -4.24 -0.78 -18.17
N GLU A 56 -4.35 0.50 -17.86
CA GLU A 56 -4.27 0.99 -16.49
C GLU A 56 -5.51 0.60 -15.68
N ILE A 57 -5.28 0.28 -14.42
CA ILE A 57 -6.33 -0.07 -13.47
C ILE A 57 -6.09 0.64 -12.13
N PRO A 58 -7.16 1.06 -11.43
CA PRO A 58 -7.02 1.53 -10.07
C PRO A 58 -6.71 0.35 -9.14
N PHE A 59 -5.83 0.58 -8.18
CA PHE A 59 -5.55 -0.38 -7.12
C PHE A 59 -5.51 0.33 -5.77
N ASN A 60 -6.41 -0.08 -4.88
CA ASN A 60 -6.51 0.46 -3.53
C ASN A 60 -6.13 -0.65 -2.53
N PRO A 61 -4.89 -0.67 -2.03
CA PRO A 61 -4.47 -1.66 -1.04
C PRO A 61 -5.19 -1.43 0.29
N SER A 62 -5.30 -2.50 1.10
CA SER A 62 -5.96 -2.44 2.41
C SER A 62 -5.09 -1.85 3.51
N ARG A 63 -3.77 -1.82 3.33
CA ARG A 63 -2.77 -1.26 4.26
C ARG A 63 -1.44 -0.99 3.54
N VAL A 64 -0.56 -0.23 4.19
CA VAL A 64 0.82 0.02 3.74
C VAL A 64 1.78 -0.47 4.82
N ILE A 65 2.91 -1.05 4.41
CA ILE A 65 4.02 -1.36 5.31
C ILE A 65 5.24 -0.58 4.88
N LEU A 66 5.93 0.04 5.83
CA LEU A 66 7.13 0.83 5.63
C LEU A 66 8.27 0.27 6.48
N GLN A 67 9.48 0.42 5.99
CA GLN A 67 10.72 0.23 6.74
C GLN A 67 11.36 1.59 7.03
N ASP A 68 12.25 1.70 8.01
CA ASP A 68 12.77 2.95 8.54
C ASP A 68 13.39 3.90 7.50
N PHE A 69 14.18 3.41 6.54
CA PHE A 69 14.83 4.26 5.52
C PHE A 69 13.84 4.96 4.57
N THR A 70 12.68 4.37 4.29
CA THR A 70 11.64 5.02 3.47
C THR A 70 10.51 5.59 4.33
N GLY A 71 10.34 5.06 5.53
CA GLY A 71 9.31 5.48 6.48
C GLY A 71 9.62 6.85 7.07
N VAL A 72 10.88 7.11 7.44
CA VAL A 72 11.29 8.43 7.96
C VAL A 72 11.06 9.53 6.90
N PRO A 73 11.55 9.42 5.65
CA PRO A 73 11.22 10.39 4.60
C PRO A 73 9.70 10.53 4.36
N ALA A 74 8.93 9.44 4.37
CA ALA A 74 7.48 9.51 4.19
C ALA A 74 6.78 10.30 5.31
N VAL A 75 7.24 10.18 6.56
CA VAL A 75 6.71 10.98 7.68
C VAL A 75 7.12 12.45 7.55
N VAL A 76 8.34 12.72 7.08
CA VAL A 76 8.81 14.08 6.78
C VAL A 76 7.95 14.71 5.67
N ASP A 77 7.60 13.97 4.62
CA ASP A 77 6.72 14.44 3.55
C ASP A 77 5.32 14.77 4.09
N ILE A 78 4.77 13.93 4.99
CA ILE A 78 3.48 14.22 5.65
C ILE A 78 3.56 15.52 6.47
N ALA A 79 4.66 15.73 7.19
CA ALA A 79 4.88 16.97 7.95
C ALA A 79 4.94 18.19 7.01
N ALA A 80 5.71 18.11 5.92
CA ALA A 80 5.79 19.18 4.92
C ALA A 80 4.44 19.48 4.26
N LEU A 81 3.64 18.45 3.96
CA LEU A 81 2.28 18.62 3.42
C LEU A 81 1.34 19.27 4.43
N ARG A 82 1.51 19.02 5.74
CA ARG A 82 0.74 19.70 6.79
C ARG A 82 1.12 21.17 6.89
N ASP A 83 2.40 21.50 6.85
CA ASP A 83 2.87 22.89 6.85
C ASP A 83 2.30 23.65 5.64
N ALA A 84 2.38 23.07 4.44
CA ALA A 84 1.80 23.65 3.23
C ALA A 84 0.27 23.82 3.32
N MET A 85 -0.44 22.88 3.96
CA MET A 85 -1.88 23.00 4.18
C MET A 85 -2.24 24.20 5.06
N VAL A 86 -1.45 24.46 6.11
CA VAL A 86 -1.62 25.62 6.99
C VAL A 86 -1.34 26.92 6.25
N GLU A 87 -0.25 26.98 5.46
CA GLU A 87 0.09 28.17 4.66
C GLU A 87 -1.02 28.55 3.67
N LEU A 88 -1.73 27.56 3.13
CA LEU A 88 -2.88 27.74 2.23
C LEU A 88 -4.20 28.04 2.98
N GLY A 89 -4.18 28.16 4.31
CA GLY A 89 -5.37 28.40 5.14
C GLY A 89 -6.30 27.19 5.28
N GLY A 90 -5.80 25.99 4.99
CA GLY A 90 -6.51 24.73 5.12
C GLY A 90 -6.39 24.10 6.50
N ASP A 91 -6.96 22.91 6.63
CA ASP A 91 -6.92 22.11 7.87
C ASP A 91 -5.84 21.01 7.74
N PRO A 92 -4.72 21.09 8.49
CA PRO A 92 -3.64 20.12 8.41
C PRO A 92 -4.06 18.70 8.84
N GLU A 93 -5.12 18.55 9.63
CA GLU A 93 -5.62 17.23 10.03
C GLU A 93 -6.26 16.45 8.86
N LYS A 94 -6.46 17.08 7.70
CA LYS A 94 -6.83 16.38 6.46
C LYS A 94 -5.66 15.63 5.82
N VAL A 95 -4.42 15.93 6.23
CA VAL A 95 -3.20 15.24 5.77
C VAL A 95 -2.89 14.12 6.74
N ASN A 96 -3.52 12.97 6.52
CA ASN A 96 -3.38 11.75 7.33
C ASN A 96 -3.47 10.49 6.45
N PRO A 97 -2.78 9.39 6.81
CA PRO A 97 -2.92 8.11 6.12
C PRO A 97 -4.38 7.63 6.08
N GLN A 98 -4.84 7.20 4.91
CA GLN A 98 -6.24 6.76 4.69
C GLN A 98 -6.46 5.26 4.92
N VAL A 99 -5.36 4.52 5.05
CA VAL A 99 -5.34 3.08 5.37
C VAL A 99 -4.33 2.86 6.51
N PRO A 100 -4.44 1.76 7.26
CA PRO A 100 -3.45 1.40 8.27
C PRO A 100 -2.04 1.39 7.69
N VAL A 101 -1.09 1.93 8.45
CA VAL A 101 0.33 1.96 8.10
C VAL A 101 1.12 1.34 9.25
N ASP A 102 1.90 0.30 8.92
CA ASP A 102 2.82 -0.33 9.85
C ASP A 102 4.25 0.11 9.51
N LEU A 103 4.96 0.73 10.45
CA LEU A 103 6.38 1.07 10.30
C LEU A 103 7.24 0.11 11.12
N VAL A 104 8.16 -0.57 10.45
CA VAL A 104 9.12 -1.49 11.08
C VAL A 104 10.51 -0.85 11.03
N ILE A 105 11.22 -0.87 12.16
CA ILE A 105 12.62 -0.44 12.25
C ILE A 105 13.48 -1.69 12.19
N ASP A 106 14.14 -1.92 11.05
CA ASP A 106 14.91 -3.14 10.79
C ASP A 106 16.16 -2.91 9.92
N HIS A 107 16.35 -1.75 9.31
CA HIS A 107 17.50 -1.43 8.46
C HIS A 107 18.62 -0.65 9.18
N SER A 108 18.41 -0.28 10.45
CA SER A 108 19.34 0.52 11.24
C SER A 108 20.39 -0.30 12.01
N VAL A 109 20.09 -1.54 12.40
CA VAL A 109 21.04 -2.42 13.10
C VAL A 109 22.14 -2.87 12.14
N GLN A 110 23.40 -2.67 12.52
CA GLN A 110 24.57 -3.17 11.80
C GLN A 110 25.29 -4.25 12.62
N VAL A 111 26.02 -5.13 11.94
CA VAL A 111 26.87 -6.14 12.59
C VAL A 111 28.24 -5.52 12.86
N ASP A 112 28.31 -4.61 13.83
CA ASP A 112 29.57 -4.01 14.31
C ASP A 112 30.40 -5.03 15.12
N ILE A 113 29.72 -5.83 15.94
CA ILE A 113 30.26 -6.93 16.73
C ILE A 113 29.72 -8.24 16.16
N SER A 114 30.63 -9.14 15.77
CA SER A 114 30.29 -10.46 15.25
C SER A 114 29.60 -11.33 16.31
N GLY A 115 28.68 -12.20 15.89
CA GLY A 115 27.99 -13.17 16.76
C GLY A 115 28.88 -14.20 17.44
N LEU A 116 30.21 -14.15 17.24
CA LEU A 116 31.20 -14.91 18.02
C LEU A 116 31.27 -14.45 19.48
N PHE A 117 30.89 -13.20 19.78
CA PHE A 117 30.87 -12.66 21.14
C PHE A 117 29.48 -12.87 21.77
N PRO A 118 29.38 -13.42 23.00
CA PRO A 118 28.09 -13.69 23.66
C PRO A 118 27.18 -12.47 23.83
N ASP A 119 27.77 -11.27 23.90
CA ASP A 119 27.12 -9.98 24.10
C ASP A 119 26.90 -9.20 22.78
N ALA A 120 27.20 -9.80 21.62
CA ALA A 120 27.16 -9.12 20.33
C ALA A 120 25.81 -8.45 20.02
N ARG A 121 24.70 -9.12 20.35
CA ARG A 121 23.34 -8.58 20.12
C ARG A 121 23.12 -7.28 20.89
N GLU A 122 23.44 -7.27 22.18
CA GLU A 122 23.26 -6.10 23.04
C GLU A 122 24.17 -4.96 22.60
N ARG A 123 25.42 -5.26 22.29
CA ARG A 123 26.39 -4.26 21.83
C ARG A 123 26.02 -3.65 20.48
N ASN A 124 25.55 -4.44 19.52
CA ASN A 124 25.10 -3.92 18.23
C ASN A 124 23.87 -3.01 18.40
N LEU A 125 22.94 -3.39 19.28
CA LEU A 125 21.77 -2.58 19.62
C LEU A 125 22.15 -1.26 20.32
N GLU A 126 23.11 -1.29 21.25
CA GLU A 126 23.65 -0.07 21.88
C GLU A 126 24.33 0.86 20.88
N ILE A 127 25.04 0.31 19.88
CA ILE A 127 25.69 1.09 18.83
C ILE A 127 24.64 1.71 17.91
N GLU A 128 23.59 0.96 17.55
CA GLU A 128 22.46 1.46 16.77
C GLU A 128 21.81 2.68 17.46
N TYR A 129 21.44 2.57 18.74
CA TYR A 129 20.82 3.66 19.50
C TYR A 129 21.68 4.93 19.64
N LYS A 130 23.00 4.82 19.46
CA LYS A 130 23.90 5.99 19.45
C LYS A 130 23.99 6.66 18.09
N ARG A 131 23.66 5.95 17.01
CA ARG A 131 23.79 6.44 15.63
C ARG A 131 22.49 7.08 15.11
N ASN A 132 21.33 6.54 15.51
CA ASN A 132 20.00 6.96 15.07
C ASN A 132 19.12 7.34 16.25
#